data_AF-A0AAW3Q074-F1
#
_entry.id   AF-A0AAW3Q074-F1
#
_cell.length_a   1.000
_cell.length_b   1.000
_cell.length_c   1.000
_cell.angle_alpha   90.00
_cell.angle_beta   90.00
_cell.angle_gamma   90.00
#
_symmetry.space_group_name_H-M   'P 1'
#
loop_
_entity.id
_entity.type
_entity.pdbx_description
1 polymer ?
#
loop_
_entity_poly.entity_id
_entity_poly.type
_entity_poly.pdbx_seq_one_letter_code
_entity_poly.pdbx_strand_id
1 'polypeptide(L)'
;MPTIQNDFLPFATGPGANVVDQATYSALTALTTGFLSGTAQSQQLNKVWRQSSIMSAVIAQFIVAQTGQAAVDDGTTPTLLANFTKAVNAASKQRVILTDTGAANACAAANPVPMTSLPTVSGVVQTISVKASNTGASTYAPDGLAARPIFGLGGAALQGGEMPANGIATLVSYVGPLLNGGVLCWVLFECIGGAQQVAPATQLQHALQLGQATGRLLRTTVYINSGGVLQSSIDGAAFANASSTYTPLALTTSIEVEVLGGGGGGGGAASTGANQVSAGGGGGAGGYARKRIMGGFSGVTVTVGAGGTAPAGAAGTSGGSSSFGPLVSATGGVGGTLGAAASSTTNSLNGGSAGGGGSGGTINGVGGMGQSAFYALVPVSGKGGGSMYGEGAFPVSNNSGGSSATSYGAGGSGGSLTQNAASPAAGGNGAGGLVIVREYA
;
A
#
# COMPACT_ATOMS: atom_id res chain seq x y z
N MET A 1 -6.83 49.91 -25.83
CA MET A 1 -5.46 49.35 -25.90
C MET A 1 -4.59 50.39 -26.58
N PRO A 2 -3.49 50.86 -25.98
CA PRO A 2 -2.57 51.74 -26.69
C PRO A 2 -2.08 51.00 -27.94
N THR A 3 -2.14 51.63 -29.11
CA THR A 3 -1.55 51.08 -30.33
C THR A 3 -0.04 51.00 -30.10
N ILE A 4 0.48 49.80 -29.83
CA ILE A 4 1.91 49.60 -29.58
C ILE A 4 2.65 49.96 -30.87
N GLN A 5 3.59 50.90 -30.78
CA GLN A 5 4.23 51.57 -31.91
C GLN A 5 5.21 50.64 -32.65
N ASN A 6 5.01 50.50 -33.96
CA ASN A 6 5.93 49.85 -34.90
C ASN A 6 6.20 50.83 -36.05
N ASP A 7 7.40 51.42 -36.05
CA ASP A 7 7.78 52.43 -37.05
C ASP A 7 8.41 51.82 -38.32
N PHE A 8 8.76 50.53 -38.30
CA PHE A 8 9.37 49.85 -39.43
C PHE A 8 8.29 49.34 -40.39
N LEU A 9 8.00 50.13 -41.42
CA LEU A 9 6.93 49.86 -42.37
C LEU A 9 7.45 49.22 -43.68
N PRO A 10 6.72 48.24 -44.25
CA PRO A 10 7.03 47.69 -45.56
C PRO A 10 6.91 48.74 -46.68
N PHE A 11 7.89 48.80 -47.57
CA PHE A 11 7.90 49.71 -48.72
C PHE A 11 7.43 49.03 -50.02
N ALA A 12 6.68 49.75 -50.86
CA ALA A 12 6.23 49.31 -52.19
C ALA A 12 5.49 47.95 -52.23
N THR A 13 4.59 47.70 -51.25
CA THR A 13 3.78 46.47 -51.15
C THR A 13 2.39 46.56 -51.80
N GLY A 14 1.97 47.77 -52.23
CA GLY A 14 0.65 48.00 -52.80
C GLY A 14 0.43 47.36 -54.19
N PRO A 15 -0.84 47.17 -54.60
CA PRO A 15 -1.18 46.77 -55.97
C PRO A 15 -0.56 47.73 -57.00
N GLY A 16 0.04 47.19 -58.06
CA GLY A 16 0.69 48.00 -59.10
C GLY A 16 1.98 48.71 -58.66
N ALA A 17 2.59 48.29 -57.54
CA ALA A 17 3.87 48.84 -57.11
C ALA A 17 4.92 48.78 -58.23
N ASN A 18 5.67 49.86 -58.40
CA ASN A 18 6.73 50.01 -59.40
C ASN A 18 7.96 49.18 -58.98
N VAL A 19 7.89 47.87 -59.16
CA VAL A 19 8.93 46.90 -58.74
C VAL A 19 9.07 45.82 -59.79
N VAL A 20 10.32 45.49 -60.15
CA VAL A 20 10.59 44.37 -61.05
C VAL A 20 10.09 43.04 -60.47
N ASP A 21 9.71 42.10 -61.34
CA ASP A 21 9.35 40.75 -60.94
C ASP A 21 10.54 39.99 -60.34
N GLN A 22 10.27 38.84 -59.72
CA GLN A 22 11.31 38.08 -59.03
C GLN A 22 12.35 37.50 -59.99
N ALA A 23 11.93 37.04 -61.18
CA ALA A 23 12.81 36.40 -62.14
C ALA A 23 13.83 37.41 -62.71
N THR A 24 13.32 38.58 -63.14
CA THR A 24 14.11 39.71 -63.62
C THR A 24 15.07 40.17 -62.54
N TYR A 25 14.60 40.34 -61.29
CA TYR A 25 15.46 40.73 -60.17
C TYR A 25 16.58 39.73 -59.90
N SER A 26 16.28 38.43 -59.85
CA SER A 26 17.31 37.41 -59.59
C SER A 26 18.37 37.30 -60.70
N ALA A 27 18.07 37.78 -61.91
CA ALA A 27 19.00 37.81 -63.04
C ALA A 27 19.81 39.11 -63.14
N LEU A 28 19.56 40.11 -62.29
CA LEU A 28 20.28 41.38 -62.33
C LEU A 28 21.74 41.19 -61.90
N THR A 29 22.67 41.59 -62.76
CA THR A 29 24.12 41.65 -62.46
C THR A 29 24.42 42.56 -61.26
N ALA A 30 23.59 43.57 -61.02
CA ALA A 30 23.68 44.48 -59.88
C ALA A 30 23.49 43.80 -58.52
N LEU A 31 22.92 42.58 -58.45
CA LEU A 31 22.89 41.81 -57.20
C LEU A 31 24.29 41.45 -56.70
N THR A 32 25.24 41.30 -57.62
CA THR A 32 26.63 40.95 -57.30
C THR A 32 27.51 42.19 -57.18
N THR A 33 27.39 43.14 -58.12
CA THR A 33 28.29 44.30 -58.21
C THR A 33 27.77 45.55 -57.52
N GLY A 34 26.52 45.54 -57.05
CA GLY A 34 25.79 46.76 -56.74
C GLY A 34 25.46 47.57 -58.01
N PHE A 35 24.74 48.68 -57.83
CA PHE A 35 24.52 49.65 -58.89
C PHE A 35 25.77 50.50 -59.08
N LEU A 36 26.40 50.38 -60.26
CA LEU A 36 27.57 51.16 -60.67
C LEU A 36 27.14 52.51 -61.30
N SER A 37 28.10 53.30 -61.78
CA SER A 37 27.83 54.60 -62.41
C SER A 37 26.85 54.48 -63.59
N GLY A 38 25.74 55.23 -63.55
CA GLY A 38 24.70 55.21 -64.56
C GLY A 38 23.31 55.50 -63.98
N THR A 39 22.26 55.31 -64.77
CA THR A 39 20.88 55.49 -64.34
C THR A 39 20.38 54.23 -63.63
N ALA A 40 20.14 54.31 -62.32
CA ALA A 40 19.49 53.23 -61.58
C ALA A 40 17.98 53.23 -61.85
N GLN A 41 17.45 52.11 -62.33
CA GLN A 41 16.02 52.01 -62.62
C GLN A 41 15.23 51.93 -61.31
N SER A 42 14.23 52.80 -61.16
CA SER A 42 13.41 52.88 -59.95
C SER A 42 12.73 51.56 -59.60
N GLN A 43 12.34 50.76 -60.60
CA GLN A 43 11.75 49.43 -60.39
C GLN A 43 12.71 48.43 -59.73
N GLN A 44 14.00 48.54 -60.02
CA GLN A 44 15.04 47.67 -59.47
C GLN A 44 15.39 48.12 -58.04
N LEU A 45 15.55 49.43 -57.82
CA LEU A 45 15.79 50.00 -56.49
C LEU A 45 14.62 49.75 -55.53
N ASN A 46 13.38 49.97 -55.98
CA ASN A 46 12.19 49.68 -55.18
C ASN A 46 12.12 48.21 -54.77
N LYS A 47 12.67 47.29 -55.57
CA LYS A 47 12.71 45.86 -55.22
C LYS A 47 13.70 45.59 -54.09
N VAL A 48 14.87 46.24 -54.11
CA VAL A 48 15.86 46.19 -53.01
C VAL A 48 15.24 46.75 -51.73
N TRP A 49 14.69 47.96 -51.78
CA TRP A 49 14.05 48.62 -50.63
C TRP A 49 12.88 47.82 -50.08
N ARG A 50 12.07 47.20 -50.96
CA ARG A 50 10.97 46.33 -50.54
C ARG A 50 11.47 45.09 -49.80
N GLN A 51 12.49 44.39 -50.31
CA GLN A 51 12.99 43.17 -49.66
C GLN A 51 13.58 43.47 -48.27
N SER A 52 14.32 44.57 -48.11
CA SER A 52 14.87 44.96 -46.81
C SER A 52 13.78 45.45 -45.85
N SER A 53 12.90 46.36 -46.28
CA SER A 53 11.83 46.91 -45.43
C SER A 53 10.83 45.85 -44.95
N ILE A 54 10.53 44.83 -45.75
CA ILE A 54 9.70 43.69 -45.33
C ILE A 54 10.35 42.94 -44.16
N MET A 55 11.65 42.62 -44.26
CA MET A 55 12.34 41.91 -43.17
C MET A 55 12.39 42.74 -41.89
N SER A 56 12.69 44.04 -42.00
CA SER A 56 12.68 44.95 -40.84
C SER A 56 11.31 45.04 -40.19
N ALA A 57 10.25 45.16 -40.99
CA ALA A 57 8.87 45.21 -40.50
C ALA A 57 8.46 43.92 -39.78
N VAL A 58 8.84 42.75 -40.29
CA VAL A 58 8.56 41.45 -39.66
C VAL A 58 9.27 41.32 -38.31
N ILE A 59 10.53 41.72 -38.21
CA ILE A 59 11.29 41.67 -36.95
C ILE A 59 10.68 42.66 -35.94
N ALA A 60 10.37 43.88 -36.36
CA ALA A 60 9.74 44.88 -35.50
C ALA A 60 8.35 44.40 -35.02
N GLN A 61 7.57 43.77 -35.88
CA GLN A 61 6.29 43.17 -35.52
C GLN A 61 6.47 42.01 -34.53
N PHE A 62 7.50 41.18 -34.68
CA PHE A 62 7.83 40.11 -33.74
C PHE A 62 8.15 40.67 -32.34
N ILE A 63 8.93 41.77 -32.26
CA ILE A 63 9.21 42.46 -31.01
C ILE A 63 7.92 42.90 -30.31
N VAL A 64 7.07 43.62 -31.04
CA VAL A 64 5.80 44.14 -30.53
C VAL A 64 4.90 43.00 -30.07
N ALA A 65 4.71 41.97 -30.90
CA ALA A 65 3.82 40.85 -30.60
C ALA A 65 4.28 40.04 -29.37
N GLN A 66 5.59 39.83 -29.23
CA GLN A 66 6.13 38.93 -28.22
C GLN A 66 6.38 39.60 -26.86
N THR A 67 6.53 40.94 -26.83
CA THR A 67 6.91 41.68 -25.60
C THR A 67 5.98 42.83 -25.23
N GLY A 68 5.14 43.29 -26.16
CA GLY A 68 4.36 44.52 -26.03
C GLY A 68 5.20 45.80 -25.98
N GLN A 69 6.50 45.74 -26.28
CA GLN A 69 7.37 46.92 -26.37
C GLN A 69 7.34 47.53 -27.77
N ALA A 70 7.51 48.85 -27.86
CA ALA A 70 7.58 49.55 -29.13
C ALA A 70 8.87 49.22 -29.90
N ALA A 71 8.76 49.19 -31.22
CA ALA A 71 9.87 49.19 -32.16
C ALA A 71 9.93 50.55 -32.85
N VAL A 72 10.67 51.48 -32.22
CA VAL A 72 10.74 52.90 -32.61
C VAL A 72 11.89 53.12 -33.58
N ASP A 73 11.67 53.92 -34.63
CA ASP A 73 12.70 54.36 -35.57
C ASP A 73 13.21 55.76 -35.15
N ASP A 74 14.07 55.80 -34.13
CA ASP A 74 14.68 57.03 -33.60
C ASP A 74 16.16 57.19 -34.00
N GLY A 75 16.65 56.32 -34.89
CA GLY A 75 18.05 56.27 -35.32
C GLY A 75 19.01 55.61 -34.33
N THR A 76 18.53 55.05 -33.21
CA THR A 76 19.35 54.35 -32.21
C THR A 76 19.10 52.84 -32.19
N THR A 77 20.16 52.04 -32.12
CA THR A 77 20.07 50.56 -32.07
C THR A 77 20.00 49.92 -30.67
N PRO A 78 20.48 50.53 -29.57
CA PRO A 78 20.50 49.87 -28.25
C PRO A 78 19.12 49.45 -27.74
N THR A 79 18.12 50.33 -27.83
CA THR A 79 16.75 50.05 -27.35
C THR A 79 16.10 48.96 -28.19
N LEU A 80 16.26 49.00 -29.51
CA LEU A 80 15.73 47.99 -30.43
C LEU A 80 16.36 46.62 -30.18
N LEU A 81 17.68 46.56 -29.97
CA LEU A 81 18.38 45.31 -29.64
C LEU A 81 17.94 44.74 -28.28
N ALA A 82 17.75 45.59 -27.27
CA ALA A 82 17.24 45.17 -25.97
C ALA A 82 15.82 44.59 -26.08
N ASN A 83 14.95 45.22 -26.86
CA ASN A 83 13.58 44.75 -27.09
C ASN A 83 13.55 43.47 -27.93
N PHE A 84 14.40 43.35 -28.94
CA PHE A 84 14.57 42.11 -29.71
C PHE A 84 15.06 40.95 -28.85
N THR A 85 16.05 41.20 -27.99
CA THR A 85 16.55 40.18 -27.04
C THR A 85 15.45 39.70 -26.10
N LYS A 86 14.61 40.62 -25.58
CA LYS A 86 13.43 40.26 -24.77
C LYS A 86 12.43 39.43 -25.57
N ALA A 87 12.20 39.75 -26.84
CA ALA A 87 11.27 39.02 -27.70
C ALA A 87 11.75 37.59 -27.94
N VAL A 88 13.02 37.41 -28.30
CA VAL A 88 13.63 36.08 -28.46
C VAL A 88 13.55 35.29 -27.14
N ASN A 89 13.86 35.92 -26.00
CA ASN A 89 13.78 35.28 -24.69
C ASN A 89 12.36 34.94 -24.24
N ALA A 90 11.36 35.71 -24.66
CA ALA A 90 9.97 35.42 -24.34
C ALA A 90 9.43 34.29 -25.24
N ALA A 91 9.78 34.28 -26.53
CA ALA A 91 9.46 33.19 -27.44
C ALA A 91 10.14 31.87 -27.02
N SER A 92 11.36 31.92 -26.49
CA SER A 92 12.10 30.71 -26.07
C SER A 92 11.58 30.06 -24.77
N LYS A 93 10.73 30.74 -23.99
CA LYS A 93 10.10 30.17 -22.77
C LYS A 93 8.97 29.21 -23.08
N GLN A 94 8.34 29.33 -24.24
CA GLN A 94 7.20 28.50 -24.59
C GLN A 94 7.70 27.19 -25.19
N ARG A 95 7.66 26.13 -24.39
CA ARG A 95 7.98 24.79 -24.87
C ARG A 95 6.86 24.30 -25.79
N VAL A 96 7.24 23.71 -26.93
CA VAL A 96 6.28 23.00 -27.78
C VAL A 96 5.84 21.74 -27.05
N ILE A 97 4.53 21.63 -26.80
CA ILE A 97 3.89 20.43 -26.25
C ILE A 97 3.17 19.75 -27.40
N LEU A 98 3.62 18.56 -27.76
CA LEU A 98 3.02 17.75 -28.81
C LEU A 98 1.82 17.00 -28.23
N THR A 99 0.79 16.79 -29.03
CA THR A 99 -0.34 15.95 -28.60
C THR A 99 0.01 14.49 -28.79
N ASP A 100 -0.07 13.68 -27.73
CA ASP A 100 0.00 12.22 -27.86
C ASP A 100 -1.26 11.73 -28.60
N THR A 101 -1.08 11.13 -29.77
CA THR A 101 -2.14 10.55 -30.59
C THR A 101 -2.27 9.04 -30.42
N GLY A 102 -1.33 8.43 -29.68
CA GLY A 102 -1.20 6.99 -29.48
C GLY A 102 -2.25 6.36 -28.56
N ALA A 103 -1.85 5.27 -27.93
CA ALA A 103 -2.65 4.50 -26.98
C ALA A 103 -1.88 4.31 -25.66
N ALA A 104 -2.53 3.74 -24.64
CA ALA A 104 -1.86 3.41 -23.39
C ALA A 104 -0.61 2.55 -23.66
N ASN A 105 0.51 2.93 -23.05
CA ASN A 105 1.83 2.30 -23.21
C ASN A 105 2.46 2.43 -24.62
N ALA A 106 1.80 3.08 -25.58
CA ALA A 106 2.29 3.25 -26.95
C ALA A 106 2.02 4.69 -27.41
N CYS A 107 2.82 5.62 -26.90
CA CYS A 107 2.70 7.05 -27.20
C CYS A 107 3.23 7.34 -28.61
N ALA A 108 2.58 8.28 -29.30
CA ALA A 108 3.03 8.77 -30.59
C ALA A 108 2.68 10.24 -30.72
N ALA A 109 3.54 11.06 -31.31
CA ALA A 109 3.22 12.47 -31.53
C ALA A 109 3.85 12.98 -32.83
N ALA A 110 3.26 14.02 -33.41
CA ALA A 110 3.75 14.66 -34.62
C ALA A 110 4.36 16.02 -34.31
N ASN A 111 5.61 16.22 -34.71
CA ASN A 111 6.29 17.49 -34.64
C ASN A 111 5.74 18.46 -35.69
N PRO A 112 5.66 19.77 -35.41
CA PRO A 112 5.29 20.78 -36.41
C PRO A 112 6.18 20.73 -37.65
N VAL A 113 7.47 20.40 -37.46
CA VAL A 113 8.41 20.03 -38.52
C VAL A 113 8.78 18.56 -38.29
N PRO A 114 8.29 17.63 -39.12
CA PRO A 114 8.52 16.20 -38.91
C PRO A 114 10.00 15.83 -38.91
N MET A 115 10.38 14.93 -38.02
CA MET A 115 11.70 14.30 -38.05
C MET A 115 11.79 13.32 -39.23
N THR A 116 12.88 13.37 -39.99
CA THR A 116 13.15 12.43 -41.08
C THR A 116 13.79 11.13 -40.60
N SER A 117 14.37 11.12 -39.40
CA SER A 117 14.97 9.95 -38.76
C SER A 117 14.97 10.09 -37.24
N LEU A 118 15.04 8.96 -36.53
CA LEU A 118 15.19 8.96 -35.07
C LEU A 118 16.55 9.56 -34.64
N PRO A 119 16.64 10.14 -33.44
CA PRO A 119 17.91 10.61 -32.88
C PRO A 119 18.98 9.49 -32.85
N THR A 120 20.19 9.81 -33.29
CA THR A 120 21.37 8.94 -33.17
C THR A 120 22.27 9.33 -32.00
N VAL A 121 21.94 10.43 -31.32
CA VAL A 121 22.67 10.99 -30.17
C VAL A 121 21.71 11.27 -29.02
N SER A 122 22.25 11.32 -27.81
CA SER A 122 21.50 11.71 -26.61
C SER A 122 21.18 13.20 -26.58
N GLY A 123 20.06 13.58 -25.96
CA GLY A 123 19.75 14.96 -25.62
C GLY A 123 18.69 15.65 -26.49
N VAL A 124 18.17 15.00 -27.55
CA VAL A 124 16.95 15.48 -28.21
C VAL A 124 15.78 15.36 -27.24
N VAL A 125 15.06 16.46 -27.02
CA VAL A 125 13.95 16.53 -26.06
C VAL A 125 12.63 16.69 -26.79
N GLN A 126 11.62 15.91 -26.41
CA GLN A 126 10.24 16.08 -26.85
C GLN A 126 9.33 16.12 -25.62
N THR A 127 8.34 17.01 -25.66
CA THR A 127 7.35 17.12 -24.59
C THR A 127 5.99 16.79 -25.18
N ILE A 128 5.26 15.88 -24.54
CA ILE A 128 3.95 15.42 -25.00
C ILE A 128 2.88 15.65 -23.93
N SER A 129 1.67 15.99 -24.33
CA SER A 129 0.47 15.83 -23.49
C SER A 129 -0.01 14.39 -23.59
N VAL A 130 0.06 13.67 -22.47
CA VAL A 130 -0.23 12.23 -22.41
C VAL A 130 -1.73 12.00 -22.60
N LYS A 131 -2.10 11.15 -23.56
CA LYS A 131 -3.51 10.87 -23.86
C LYS A 131 -4.12 9.82 -22.92
N ALA A 132 -3.38 8.77 -22.61
CA ALA A 132 -3.85 7.66 -21.79
C ALA A 132 -2.80 7.28 -20.75
N SER A 133 -3.26 7.02 -19.52
CA SER A 133 -2.36 6.62 -18.42
C SER A 133 -1.62 5.34 -18.76
N ASN A 134 -0.31 5.30 -18.51
CA ASN A 134 0.45 4.07 -18.65
C ASN A 134 0.11 3.08 -17.52
N THR A 135 0.12 1.79 -17.85
CA THR A 135 -0.12 0.66 -16.93
C THR A 135 1.07 -0.28 -16.83
N GLY A 136 2.17 0.03 -17.53
CA GLY A 136 3.38 -0.76 -17.56
C GLY A 136 4.42 -0.16 -18.51
N ALA A 137 5.29 -1.03 -19.05
CA ALA A 137 6.36 -0.64 -19.96
C ALA A 137 5.78 0.08 -21.18
N SER A 138 6.32 1.26 -21.48
CA SER A 138 5.78 2.15 -22.51
C SER A 138 6.79 2.42 -23.61
N THR A 139 6.31 2.80 -24.80
CA THR A 139 7.14 3.21 -25.94
C THR A 139 6.71 4.58 -26.47
N TYR A 140 7.62 5.25 -27.17
CA TYR A 140 7.36 6.50 -27.86
C TYR A 140 7.81 6.47 -29.33
N ALA A 141 6.94 6.91 -30.23
CA ALA A 141 7.15 6.98 -31.68
C ALA A 141 6.87 8.40 -32.21
N PRO A 142 7.89 9.27 -32.39
CA PRO A 142 7.68 10.57 -33.01
C PRO A 142 7.51 10.44 -34.53
N ASP A 143 6.63 11.24 -35.12
CA ASP A 143 6.46 11.42 -36.57
C ASP A 143 6.23 10.12 -37.36
N GLY A 144 5.61 9.12 -36.74
CA GLY A 144 5.40 7.81 -37.37
C GLY A 144 6.67 6.98 -37.54
N LEU A 145 7.79 7.41 -36.97
CA LEU A 145 9.04 6.65 -36.93
C LEU A 145 8.93 5.46 -35.96
N ALA A 146 9.89 4.53 -36.05
CA ALA A 146 9.89 3.33 -35.23
C ALA A 146 9.83 3.63 -33.72
N ALA A 147 8.92 2.96 -33.02
CA ALA A 147 8.75 3.12 -31.58
C ALA A 147 10.02 2.69 -30.81
N ARG A 148 10.37 3.44 -29.78
CA ARG A 148 11.47 3.13 -28.86
C ARG A 148 10.99 3.09 -27.42
N PRO A 149 11.56 2.21 -26.57
CA PRO A 149 11.13 2.08 -25.17
C PRO A 149 11.34 3.37 -24.39
N ILE A 150 10.46 3.62 -23.43
CA ILE A 150 10.57 4.68 -22.43
C ILE A 150 11.04 4.05 -21.11
N PHE A 151 12.14 4.56 -20.57
CA PHE A 151 12.64 4.24 -19.24
C PHE A 151 12.41 5.43 -18.31
N GLY A 152 12.20 5.19 -17.01
CA GLY A 152 12.27 6.28 -16.04
C GLY A 152 13.72 6.65 -15.71
N LEU A 153 13.90 7.74 -14.95
CA LEU A 153 15.24 8.21 -14.54
C LEU A 153 16.06 7.17 -13.77
N GLY A 154 15.41 6.21 -13.09
CA GLY A 154 16.08 5.10 -12.41
C GLY A 154 16.60 4.00 -13.34
N GLY A 155 16.38 4.12 -14.66
CA GLY A 155 16.84 3.17 -15.67
C GLY A 155 15.99 1.90 -15.81
N ALA A 156 14.87 1.82 -15.12
CA ALA A 156 13.89 0.75 -15.26
C ALA A 156 12.83 1.12 -16.32
N ALA A 157 12.24 0.10 -16.95
CA ALA A 157 11.02 0.29 -17.74
C ALA A 157 9.91 0.85 -16.84
N LEU A 158 8.98 1.63 -17.42
CA LEU A 158 7.82 2.14 -16.69
C LEU A 158 6.95 0.98 -16.14
N GLN A 159 6.31 1.20 -15.00
CA GLN A 159 5.56 0.19 -14.24
C GLN A 159 4.06 0.51 -14.14
N GLY A 160 3.66 1.73 -14.47
CA GLY A 160 2.29 2.22 -14.41
C GLY A 160 2.18 3.47 -13.53
N GLY A 161 1.43 4.46 -14.00
CA GLY A 161 1.18 5.71 -13.28
C GLY A 161 2.27 6.77 -13.38
N GLU A 162 3.42 6.50 -14.01
CA GLU A 162 4.46 7.52 -14.27
C GLU A 162 4.06 8.53 -15.34
N MET A 163 3.12 8.18 -16.23
CA MET A 163 2.56 9.02 -17.27
C MET A 163 1.03 8.97 -17.22
N PRO A 164 0.37 9.73 -16.32
CA PRO A 164 -1.08 9.78 -16.23
C PRO A 164 -1.70 10.53 -17.41
N ALA A 165 -2.94 10.18 -17.77
CA ALA A 165 -3.71 10.91 -18.78
C ALA A 165 -3.81 12.40 -18.42
N ASN A 166 -3.67 13.26 -19.44
CA ASN A 166 -3.56 14.71 -19.37
C ASN A 166 -2.29 15.23 -18.66
N GLY A 167 -1.38 14.36 -18.23
CA GLY A 167 -0.06 14.76 -17.77
C GLY A 167 0.79 15.33 -18.90
N ILE A 168 1.74 16.20 -18.58
CA ILE A 168 2.74 16.69 -19.53
C ILE A 168 4.04 15.95 -19.26
N ALA A 169 4.44 15.09 -20.18
CA ALA A 169 5.65 14.26 -20.08
C ALA A 169 6.78 14.85 -20.91
N THR A 170 7.95 15.00 -20.32
CA THR A 170 9.20 15.36 -21.00
C THR A 170 10.03 14.11 -21.25
N LEU A 171 10.24 13.78 -22.52
CA LEU A 171 11.01 12.65 -23.00
C LEU A 171 12.34 13.14 -23.56
N VAL A 172 13.45 12.56 -23.10
CA VAL A 172 14.79 12.87 -23.61
C VAL A 172 15.35 11.62 -24.27
N SER A 173 15.79 11.75 -25.53
CA SER A 173 16.51 10.67 -26.21
C SER A 173 17.81 10.35 -25.49
N TYR A 174 18.09 9.05 -25.37
CA TYR A 174 19.33 8.54 -24.83
C TYR A 174 19.87 7.42 -25.71
N VAL A 175 21.13 7.54 -26.10
CA VAL A 175 21.91 6.56 -26.85
C VAL A 175 23.22 6.36 -26.10
N GLY A 176 23.34 5.24 -25.39
CA GLY A 176 24.51 4.94 -24.57
C GLY A 176 24.36 3.61 -23.82
N PRO A 177 25.47 3.03 -23.32
CA PRO A 177 25.48 1.66 -22.81
C PRO A 177 24.66 1.46 -21.52
N LEU A 178 24.30 2.54 -20.81
CA LEU A 178 23.58 2.45 -19.54
C LEU A 178 22.17 1.88 -19.71
N LEU A 179 21.50 2.23 -20.83
CA LEU A 179 20.10 1.89 -21.07
C LEU A 179 19.97 1.19 -22.42
N ASN A 180 19.01 0.27 -22.50
CA ASN A 180 18.60 -0.38 -23.74
C ASN A 180 19.76 -0.96 -24.59
N GLY A 181 20.82 -1.44 -23.92
CA GLY A 181 21.98 -2.05 -24.57
C GLY A 181 22.74 -1.13 -25.54
N GLY A 182 22.68 0.19 -25.37
CA GLY A 182 23.32 1.14 -26.29
C GLY A 182 22.42 1.63 -27.44
N VAL A 183 21.25 1.01 -27.63
CA VAL A 183 20.29 1.42 -28.66
C VAL A 183 19.42 2.56 -28.15
N LEU A 184 18.99 3.46 -29.03
CA LEU A 184 18.09 4.57 -28.68
C LEU A 184 16.92 4.12 -27.80
N CYS A 185 16.76 4.81 -26.68
CA CYS A 185 15.54 4.81 -25.88
C CYS A 185 15.17 6.25 -25.51
N TRP A 186 13.95 6.42 -24.99
CA TRP A 186 13.50 7.66 -24.39
C TRP A 186 13.60 7.54 -22.88
N VAL A 187 14.03 8.60 -22.22
CA VAL A 187 14.04 8.72 -20.77
C VAL A 187 12.94 9.69 -20.38
N LEU A 188 11.99 9.22 -19.57
CA LEU A 188 11.00 10.06 -18.93
C LEU A 188 11.71 10.88 -17.86
N PHE A 189 11.96 12.15 -18.16
CA PHE A 189 12.64 13.07 -17.28
C PHE A 189 11.71 13.60 -16.19
N GLU A 190 10.47 13.90 -16.58
CA GLU A 190 9.40 14.37 -15.69
C GLU A 190 8.05 14.11 -16.35
N CYS A 191 7.01 13.90 -15.53
CA CYS A 191 5.63 14.01 -15.96
C CYS A 191 4.82 14.71 -14.87
N ILE A 192 4.06 15.75 -15.24
CA ILE A 192 3.16 16.41 -14.28
C ILE A 192 2.11 15.40 -13.79
N GLY A 193 2.01 15.23 -12.47
CA GLY A 193 1.11 14.28 -11.82
C GLY A 193 1.54 12.82 -11.88
N GLY A 194 2.67 12.51 -12.52
CA GLY A 194 3.20 11.15 -12.64
C GLY A 194 3.95 10.69 -11.40
N ALA A 195 3.83 9.39 -11.11
CA ALA A 195 4.64 8.75 -10.09
C ALA A 195 6.13 8.76 -10.49
N GLN A 196 7.01 9.02 -9.53
CA GLN A 196 8.44 8.91 -9.75
C GLN A 196 8.90 7.49 -9.41
N GLN A 197 9.67 6.88 -10.30
CA GLN A 197 10.23 5.56 -10.04
C GLN A 197 11.26 5.63 -8.90
N VAL A 198 11.17 4.68 -7.97
CA VAL A 198 12.14 4.48 -6.90
C VAL A 198 13.02 3.31 -7.31
N ALA A 199 14.33 3.51 -7.44
CA ALA A 199 15.29 2.42 -7.67
C ALA A 199 15.48 1.57 -6.40
N PRO A 200 16.01 0.34 -6.48
CA PRO A 200 16.24 -0.47 -5.29
C PRO A 200 17.13 0.25 -4.28
N ALA A 201 16.68 0.33 -3.04
CA ALA A 201 17.46 0.88 -1.94
C ALA A 201 18.70 0.02 -1.69
N THR A 202 19.87 0.66 -1.62
CA THR A 202 21.16 0.02 -1.33
C THR A 202 21.89 0.70 -0.16
N GLN A 203 21.33 1.79 0.35
CA GLN A 203 21.84 2.58 1.48
C GLN A 203 20.69 2.93 2.42
N LEU A 204 21.01 3.19 3.69
CA LEU A 204 20.03 3.37 4.76
C LEU A 204 19.08 4.56 4.58
N GLN A 205 19.47 5.57 3.80
CA GLN A 205 18.65 6.77 3.54
C GLN A 205 17.90 6.73 2.20
N HIS A 206 18.03 5.64 1.43
CA HIS A 206 17.27 5.49 0.19
C HIS A 206 15.80 5.19 0.49
N ALA A 207 14.91 5.70 -0.36
CA ALA A 207 13.52 5.27 -0.37
C ALA A 207 13.45 3.77 -0.70
N LEU A 208 12.73 3.01 0.13
CA LEU A 208 12.61 1.57 -0.01
C LEU A 208 11.50 1.22 -1.02
N GLN A 209 11.79 0.36 -1.99
CA GLN A 209 10.74 -0.19 -2.84
C GLN A 209 9.82 -1.11 -2.04
N LEU A 210 8.56 -1.21 -2.45
CA LEU A 210 7.56 -2.11 -1.83
C LEU A 210 8.06 -3.56 -1.69
N GLY A 211 8.74 -4.08 -2.72
CA GLY A 211 9.30 -5.44 -2.72
C GLY A 211 10.52 -5.63 -1.81
N GLN A 212 11.15 -4.55 -1.34
CA GLN A 212 12.27 -4.62 -0.41
C GLN A 212 11.84 -4.48 1.06
N ALA A 213 10.55 -4.21 1.33
CA ALA A 213 9.99 -4.07 2.67
C ALA A 213 9.71 -5.42 3.35
N THR A 214 10.72 -6.28 3.44
CA THR A 214 10.64 -7.59 4.11
C THR A 214 10.35 -7.44 5.59
N GLY A 215 9.50 -8.30 6.15
CA GLY A 215 9.11 -8.28 7.55
C GLY A 215 7.96 -7.32 7.88
N ARG A 216 7.36 -6.66 6.89
CA ARG A 216 6.17 -5.83 7.09
C ARG A 216 4.96 -6.70 7.41
N LEU A 217 4.23 -6.38 8.47
CA LEU A 217 2.94 -6.99 8.79
C LEU A 217 1.91 -6.66 7.69
N LEU A 218 1.31 -7.69 7.10
CA LEU A 218 0.32 -7.60 6.03
C LEU A 218 -1.12 -7.71 6.56
N ARG A 219 -1.35 -8.64 7.49
CA ARG A 219 -2.68 -8.97 8.01
C ARG A 219 -2.56 -9.63 9.38
N THR A 220 -3.46 -9.32 10.29
CA THR A 220 -3.70 -10.09 11.52
C THR A 220 -5.09 -10.69 11.47
N THR A 221 -5.19 -11.99 11.68
CA THR A 221 -6.47 -12.70 11.80
C THR A 221 -6.56 -13.39 13.14
N VAL A 222 -7.60 -13.09 13.91
CA VAL A 222 -7.92 -13.75 15.18
C VAL A 222 -9.09 -14.69 14.95
N TYR A 223 -8.91 -15.96 15.26
CA TYR A 223 -9.93 -17.00 15.19
C TYR A 223 -10.41 -17.37 16.59
N ILE A 224 -11.74 -17.48 16.74
CA ILE A 224 -12.40 -17.92 17.96
C ILE A 224 -13.42 -19.01 17.66
N ASN A 225 -13.79 -19.77 18.69
CA ASN A 225 -14.96 -20.64 18.67
C ASN A 225 -16.10 -19.97 19.43
N SER A 226 -17.18 -19.65 18.74
CA SER A 226 -18.39 -19.08 19.33
C SER A 226 -19.54 -20.06 19.12
N GLY A 227 -19.97 -20.74 20.18
CA GLY A 227 -21.10 -21.67 20.13
C GLY A 227 -20.89 -22.86 19.16
N GLY A 228 -19.65 -23.32 18.97
CA GLY A 228 -19.32 -24.38 18.02
C GLY A 228 -19.03 -23.91 16.59
N VAL A 229 -19.20 -22.60 16.32
CA VAL A 229 -18.92 -22.01 15.01
C VAL A 229 -17.58 -21.30 15.04
N LEU A 230 -16.74 -21.58 14.03
CA LEU A 230 -15.49 -20.86 13.83
C LEU A 230 -15.78 -19.47 13.29
N GLN A 231 -15.29 -18.46 13.99
CA GLN A 231 -15.38 -17.06 13.57
C GLN A 231 -13.99 -16.43 13.52
N SER A 232 -13.83 -15.43 12.67
CA SER A 232 -12.59 -14.66 12.57
C SER A 232 -12.82 -13.15 12.56
N SER A 233 -11.91 -12.42 13.17
CA SER A 233 -11.74 -10.97 13.03
C SER A 233 -10.47 -10.72 12.22
N ILE A 234 -10.58 -9.95 11.14
CA ILE A 234 -9.46 -9.56 10.28
C ILE A 234 -9.16 -8.09 10.56
N ASP A 235 -7.93 -7.78 10.97
CA ASP A 235 -7.42 -6.43 11.24
C ASP A 235 -8.33 -5.59 12.16
N GLY A 236 -8.96 -6.24 13.15
CA GLY A 236 -9.83 -5.60 14.13
C GLY A 236 -11.28 -5.40 13.69
N ALA A 237 -11.69 -5.91 12.52
CA ALA A 237 -13.09 -5.94 12.11
C ALA A 237 -13.95 -6.81 13.05
N ALA A 238 -15.27 -6.65 12.99
CA ALA A 238 -16.19 -7.51 13.76
C ALA A 238 -16.01 -8.99 13.39
N PHE A 239 -16.21 -9.89 14.37
CA PHE A 239 -16.14 -11.33 14.12
C PHE A 239 -17.24 -11.78 13.17
N ALA A 240 -16.86 -12.54 12.15
CA ALA A 240 -17.75 -13.16 11.19
C ALA A 240 -17.40 -14.64 11.00
N ASN A 241 -18.33 -15.43 10.45
CA ASN A 241 -18.08 -16.85 10.15
C ASN A 241 -16.84 -17.00 9.25
N ALA A 242 -15.97 -17.92 9.60
CA ALA A 242 -14.68 -18.11 8.94
C ALA A 242 -14.57 -19.47 8.28
N SER A 243 -13.78 -19.54 7.21
CA SER A 243 -13.29 -20.82 6.69
C SER A 243 -12.35 -21.45 7.72
N SER A 244 -12.46 -22.76 7.90
CA SER A 244 -11.47 -23.53 8.65
C SER A 244 -10.17 -23.73 7.87
N THR A 245 -10.11 -23.39 6.58
CA THR A 245 -8.90 -23.50 5.75
C THR A 245 -8.23 -22.15 5.57
N TYR A 246 -6.98 -22.04 6.02
CA TYR A 246 -6.21 -20.80 5.93
C TYR A 246 -5.69 -20.54 4.51
N THR A 247 -5.92 -19.32 4.01
CA THR A 247 -5.44 -18.86 2.71
C THR A 247 -4.60 -17.58 2.87
N PRO A 248 -3.30 -17.61 2.59
CA PRO A 248 -2.43 -16.44 2.73
C PRO A 248 -2.69 -15.40 1.65
N LEU A 249 -2.33 -14.14 1.93
CA LEU A 249 -2.24 -13.10 0.88
C LEU A 249 -1.11 -13.42 -0.10
N ALA A 250 -1.22 -12.91 -1.33
CA ALA A 250 -0.26 -13.17 -2.41
C ALA A 250 1.18 -12.76 -2.06
N LEU A 251 1.36 -11.76 -1.18
CA LEU A 251 2.66 -11.26 -0.76
C LEU A 251 3.19 -11.92 0.54
N THR A 252 2.47 -12.87 1.13
CA THR A 252 2.87 -13.47 2.41
C THR A 252 4.02 -14.45 2.19
N THR A 253 5.19 -14.11 2.71
CA THR A 253 6.38 -14.97 2.70
C THR A 253 6.55 -15.75 3.99
N SER A 254 5.97 -15.28 5.08
CA SER A 254 6.00 -15.96 6.37
C SER A 254 4.84 -15.55 7.26
N ILE A 255 4.51 -16.41 8.22
CA ILE A 255 3.46 -16.15 9.21
C ILE A 255 3.99 -16.34 10.61
N GLU A 256 3.41 -15.64 11.56
CA GLU A 256 3.50 -15.98 12.97
C GLU A 256 2.15 -16.47 13.45
N VAL A 257 2.14 -17.67 14.04
CA VAL A 257 0.94 -18.31 14.56
C VAL A 257 1.04 -18.41 16.07
N GLU A 258 -0.05 -18.06 16.72
CA GLU A 258 -0.26 -18.14 18.15
C GLU A 258 -1.50 -18.98 18.43
N VAL A 259 -1.41 -19.96 19.33
CA VAL A 259 -2.48 -20.92 19.61
C VAL A 259 -2.66 -21.07 21.10
N LEU A 260 -3.92 -20.97 21.53
CA LEU A 260 -4.35 -21.16 22.91
C LEU A 260 -5.48 -22.19 22.97
N GLY A 261 -5.33 -23.22 23.80
CA GLY A 261 -6.39 -24.20 24.05
C GLY A 261 -7.57 -23.62 24.83
N GLY A 262 -8.72 -24.28 24.79
CA GLY A 262 -9.86 -23.92 25.64
C GLY A 262 -9.59 -24.23 27.12
N GLY A 263 -10.14 -23.44 28.03
CA GLY A 263 -10.09 -23.73 29.46
C GLY A 263 -11.07 -24.83 29.86
N GLY A 264 -10.74 -25.63 30.87
CA GLY A 264 -11.65 -26.63 31.44
C GLY A 264 -12.77 -25.98 32.26
N GLY A 265 -13.94 -26.62 32.27
CA GLY A 265 -15.04 -26.25 33.18
C GLY A 265 -14.68 -26.59 34.62
N GLY A 266 -15.14 -25.82 35.59
CA GLY A 266 -15.00 -26.16 37.00
C GLY A 266 -15.90 -27.33 37.39
N GLY A 267 -15.55 -28.04 38.46
CA GLY A 267 -16.36 -29.14 38.98
C GLY A 267 -17.61 -28.62 39.67
N GLY A 268 -18.74 -29.30 39.46
CA GLY A 268 -19.95 -29.04 40.23
C GLY A 268 -19.81 -29.46 41.69
N ALA A 269 -20.79 -29.08 42.51
CA ALA A 269 -20.95 -29.56 43.87
C ALA A 269 -22.15 -30.51 43.96
N ALA A 270 -21.97 -31.67 44.58
CA ALA A 270 -23.06 -32.61 44.87
C ALA A 270 -24.01 -32.04 45.93
N SER A 271 -25.28 -32.47 45.89
CA SER A 271 -26.26 -32.15 46.94
C SER A 271 -25.77 -32.62 48.31
N THR A 272 -26.07 -31.85 49.35
CA THR A 272 -25.58 -32.09 50.71
C THR A 272 -26.74 -32.36 51.68
N GLY A 273 -26.53 -33.33 52.57
CA GLY A 273 -27.42 -33.59 53.71
C GLY A 273 -27.01 -32.81 54.96
N ALA A 274 -27.55 -33.23 56.11
CA ALA A 274 -27.11 -32.75 57.41
C ALA A 274 -25.63 -33.10 57.63
N ASN A 275 -24.86 -32.17 58.19
CA ASN A 275 -23.42 -32.32 58.45
C ASN A 275 -22.56 -32.55 57.20
N GLN A 276 -23.05 -32.18 56.02
CA GLN A 276 -22.31 -32.32 54.77
C GLN A 276 -22.09 -30.99 54.07
N VAL A 277 -20.93 -30.82 53.46
CA VAL A 277 -20.58 -29.72 52.55
C VAL A 277 -20.02 -30.30 51.26
N SER A 278 -20.05 -29.51 50.19
CA SER A 278 -19.53 -29.93 48.90
C SER A 278 -18.95 -28.73 48.16
N ALA A 279 -17.74 -28.89 47.61
CA ALA A 279 -17.10 -27.90 46.77
C ALA A 279 -16.28 -28.56 45.65
N GLY A 280 -16.51 -28.10 44.42
CA GLY A 280 -15.82 -28.60 43.23
C GLY A 280 -14.46 -27.95 43.00
N GLY A 281 -13.54 -28.70 42.40
CA GLY A 281 -12.24 -28.18 41.97
C GLY A 281 -12.35 -27.21 40.81
N GLY A 282 -11.36 -26.31 40.68
CA GLY A 282 -11.26 -25.43 39.52
C GLY A 282 -10.85 -26.19 38.25
N GLY A 283 -11.31 -25.73 37.09
CA GLY A 283 -10.84 -26.21 35.79
C GLY A 283 -9.47 -25.62 35.45
N GLY A 284 -8.62 -26.38 34.74
CA GLY A 284 -7.33 -25.90 34.25
C GLY A 284 -7.48 -24.95 33.06
N ALA A 285 -6.50 -24.07 32.84
CA ALA A 285 -6.45 -23.25 31.63
C ALA A 285 -5.92 -24.06 30.43
N GLY A 286 -6.22 -23.63 29.21
CA GLY A 286 -5.63 -24.18 27.99
C GLY A 286 -4.13 -23.88 27.88
N GLY A 287 -3.42 -24.75 27.16
CA GLY A 287 -1.99 -24.56 26.86
C GLY A 287 -1.75 -23.45 25.84
N TYR A 288 -0.48 -23.10 25.62
CA TYR A 288 -0.07 -22.03 24.72
C TYR A 288 1.06 -22.45 23.79
N ALA A 289 0.98 -22.13 22.50
CA ALA A 289 2.11 -22.29 21.57
C ALA A 289 2.21 -21.11 20.59
N ARG A 290 3.44 -20.68 20.28
CA ARG A 290 3.72 -19.66 19.27
C ARG A 290 4.88 -20.05 18.37
N LYS A 291 4.78 -19.76 17.07
CA LYS A 291 5.80 -20.08 16.06
C LYS A 291 5.79 -19.14 14.86
N ARG A 292 6.98 -18.79 14.38
CA ARG A 292 7.21 -18.23 13.04
C ARG A 292 7.34 -19.39 12.02
N ILE A 293 6.58 -19.34 10.94
CA ILE A 293 6.52 -20.38 9.90
C ILE A 293 6.87 -19.73 8.56
N MET A 294 7.86 -20.28 7.85
CA MET A 294 8.39 -19.74 6.59
C MET A 294 7.82 -20.42 5.33
N GLY A 295 7.03 -21.49 5.48
CA GLY A 295 6.47 -22.24 4.36
C GLY A 295 5.51 -23.34 4.83
N GLY A 296 4.78 -23.96 3.90
CA GLY A 296 3.83 -25.05 4.20
C GLY A 296 2.58 -24.61 4.96
N PHE A 297 2.30 -23.30 5.03
CA PHE A 297 1.15 -22.75 5.76
C PHE A 297 -0.11 -22.59 4.91
N SER A 298 -0.01 -22.59 3.57
CA SER A 298 -1.17 -22.46 2.69
C SER A 298 -2.06 -23.71 2.77
N GLY A 299 -3.38 -23.52 2.91
CA GLY A 299 -4.35 -24.62 3.00
C GLY A 299 -4.40 -25.32 4.37
N VAL A 300 -3.68 -24.80 5.38
CA VAL A 300 -3.67 -25.42 6.72
C VAL A 300 -5.00 -25.19 7.43
N THR A 301 -5.51 -26.23 8.10
CA THR A 301 -6.74 -26.15 8.88
C THR A 301 -6.54 -25.39 10.19
N VAL A 302 -7.38 -24.39 10.45
CA VAL A 302 -7.46 -23.68 11.73
C VAL A 302 -8.56 -24.32 12.58
N THR A 303 -8.21 -24.76 13.78
CA THR A 303 -9.15 -25.29 14.78
C THR A 303 -9.07 -24.47 16.05
N VAL A 304 -10.21 -24.04 16.57
CA VAL A 304 -10.29 -23.38 17.86
C VAL A 304 -11.12 -24.24 18.81
N GLY A 305 -10.51 -24.64 19.92
CA GLY A 305 -11.15 -25.42 20.96
C GLY A 305 -12.20 -24.62 21.72
N ALA A 306 -13.36 -25.23 21.96
CA ALA A 306 -14.38 -24.65 22.84
C ALA A 306 -13.93 -24.70 24.31
N GLY A 307 -14.53 -23.88 25.15
CA GLY A 307 -14.38 -23.99 26.60
C GLY A 307 -15.09 -25.22 27.14
N GLY A 308 -14.56 -25.80 28.21
CA GLY A 308 -15.18 -26.91 28.93
C GLY A 308 -16.46 -26.46 29.63
N THR A 309 -17.49 -27.29 29.56
CA THR A 309 -18.76 -27.10 30.26
C THR A 309 -18.67 -27.59 31.71
N ALA A 310 -19.48 -27.00 32.59
CA ALA A 310 -19.51 -27.31 34.01
C ALA A 310 -20.91 -27.72 34.47
N PRO A 311 -21.25 -29.02 34.42
CA PRO A 311 -22.56 -29.52 34.84
C PRO A 311 -22.76 -29.44 36.37
N ALA A 312 -24.02 -29.43 36.81
CA ALA A 312 -24.38 -29.54 38.22
C ALA A 312 -24.11 -30.95 38.76
N GLY A 313 -23.44 -31.05 39.91
CA GLY A 313 -23.21 -32.32 40.60
C GLY A 313 -22.35 -33.33 39.83
N ALA A 314 -21.56 -32.87 38.85
CA ALA A 314 -20.63 -33.69 38.08
C ALA A 314 -19.29 -32.96 37.87
N ALA A 315 -18.28 -33.69 37.40
CA ALA A 315 -17.00 -33.10 37.04
C ALA A 315 -17.16 -32.17 35.84
N GLY A 316 -16.34 -31.13 35.78
CA GLY A 316 -16.25 -30.27 34.60
C GLY A 316 -15.68 -31.04 33.42
N THR A 317 -16.06 -30.66 32.20
CA THR A 317 -15.44 -31.21 30.99
C THR A 317 -14.15 -30.46 30.67
N SER A 318 -13.22 -31.16 30.02
CA SER A 318 -11.97 -30.55 29.55
C SER A 318 -12.24 -29.58 28.40
N GLY A 319 -11.44 -28.53 28.30
CA GLY A 319 -11.48 -27.62 27.15
C GLY A 319 -11.04 -28.33 25.87
N GLY A 320 -11.50 -27.83 24.73
CA GLY A 320 -11.07 -28.30 23.42
C GLY A 320 -9.64 -27.88 23.09
N SER A 321 -8.96 -28.67 22.25
CA SER A 321 -7.65 -28.29 21.70
C SER A 321 -7.81 -27.27 20.58
N SER A 322 -6.89 -26.32 20.50
CA SER A 322 -6.77 -25.39 19.36
C SER A 322 -5.51 -25.75 18.55
N SER A 323 -5.53 -25.50 17.25
CA SER A 323 -4.40 -25.79 16.37
C SER A 323 -4.41 -24.99 15.07
N PHE A 324 -3.22 -24.83 14.50
CA PHE A 324 -3.00 -24.46 13.12
C PHE A 324 -2.42 -25.67 12.40
N GLY A 325 -3.31 -26.60 12.07
CA GLY A 325 -3.01 -27.94 11.58
C GLY A 325 -1.96 -28.65 12.45
N PRO A 326 -1.06 -29.42 11.84
CA PRO A 326 0.01 -30.10 12.57
C PRO A 326 1.19 -29.17 12.93
N LEU A 327 1.16 -27.90 12.51
CA LEU A 327 2.34 -27.02 12.59
C LEU A 327 2.56 -26.44 13.99
N VAL A 328 1.46 -26.17 14.70
CA VAL A 328 1.44 -25.65 16.08
C VAL A 328 0.07 -25.96 16.71
N SER A 329 0.06 -26.40 17.97
CA SER A 329 -1.16 -26.79 18.68
C SER A 329 -1.07 -26.50 20.16
N ALA A 330 -2.22 -26.36 20.82
CA ALA A 330 -2.30 -26.37 22.27
C ALA A 330 -3.52 -27.14 22.77
N THR A 331 -3.31 -28.02 23.74
CA THR A 331 -4.41 -28.79 24.33
C THR A 331 -5.26 -27.91 25.24
N GLY A 332 -6.52 -28.27 25.41
CA GLY A 332 -7.36 -27.63 26.41
C GLY A 332 -6.98 -28.03 27.84
N GLY A 333 -7.42 -27.24 28.81
CA GLY A 333 -7.25 -27.53 30.23
C GLY A 333 -8.19 -28.64 30.71
N VAL A 334 -7.75 -29.40 31.71
CA VAL A 334 -8.54 -30.50 32.28
C VAL A 334 -9.69 -29.92 33.10
N GLY A 335 -10.87 -30.55 33.01
CA GLY A 335 -12.05 -30.15 33.78
C GLY A 335 -11.91 -30.42 35.29
N GLY A 336 -12.50 -29.54 36.08
CA GLY A 336 -12.55 -29.56 37.54
C GLY A 336 -13.15 -30.84 38.12
N THR A 337 -12.58 -31.34 39.21
CA THR A 337 -13.11 -32.51 39.91
C THR A 337 -14.45 -32.20 40.58
N LEU A 338 -15.38 -33.15 40.54
CA LEU A 338 -16.64 -33.06 41.28
C LEU A 338 -16.37 -32.87 42.78
N GLY A 339 -17.09 -31.93 43.40
CA GLY A 339 -17.25 -31.89 44.85
C GLY A 339 -18.17 -33.00 45.33
N ALA A 340 -17.62 -34.05 45.90
CA ALA A 340 -18.43 -35.06 46.59
C ALA A 340 -18.89 -34.50 47.95
N ALA A 341 -20.10 -34.85 48.38
CA ALA A 341 -20.58 -34.47 49.70
C ALA A 341 -19.69 -35.11 50.79
N ALA A 342 -19.13 -34.29 51.67
CA ALA A 342 -18.23 -34.72 52.73
C ALA A 342 -18.53 -34.00 54.04
N SER A 343 -17.97 -34.48 55.15
CA SER A 343 -18.23 -33.94 56.49
C SER A 343 -17.98 -32.43 56.60
N SER A 344 -18.93 -31.69 57.19
CA SER A 344 -18.81 -30.25 57.45
C SER A 344 -17.80 -29.89 58.54
N THR A 345 -17.29 -30.87 59.29
CA THR A 345 -16.37 -30.69 60.42
C THR A 345 -14.94 -31.13 60.13
N THR A 346 -14.66 -31.65 58.93
CA THR A 346 -13.33 -32.11 58.55
C THR A 346 -12.75 -31.22 57.46
N ASN A 347 -11.70 -30.48 57.80
CA ASN A 347 -10.97 -29.68 56.82
C ASN A 347 -10.28 -30.60 55.81
N SER A 348 -10.65 -30.48 54.55
CA SER A 348 -10.06 -31.29 53.47
C SER A 348 -9.97 -30.49 52.17
N LEU A 349 -9.11 -30.95 51.27
CA LEU A 349 -8.95 -30.39 49.93
C LEU A 349 -9.57 -31.35 48.93
N ASN A 350 -10.41 -30.84 48.03
CA ASN A 350 -10.85 -31.58 46.84
C ASN A 350 -10.12 -31.02 45.63
N GLY A 351 -9.58 -31.90 44.78
CA GLY A 351 -8.47 -31.67 43.86
C GLY A 351 -8.52 -30.42 42.98
N GLY A 352 -7.37 -30.12 42.38
CA GLY A 352 -7.22 -29.19 41.26
C GLY A 352 -7.09 -29.93 39.93
N SER A 353 -7.08 -29.19 38.82
CA SER A 353 -7.01 -29.77 37.48
C SER A 353 -5.81 -29.23 36.70
N ALA A 354 -5.14 -30.10 35.96
CA ALA A 354 -3.99 -29.70 35.17
C ALA A 354 -4.38 -28.70 34.06
N GLY A 355 -3.52 -27.73 33.79
CA GLY A 355 -3.61 -26.93 32.58
C GLY A 355 -3.21 -27.74 31.35
N GLY A 356 -3.63 -27.28 30.17
CA GLY A 356 -3.21 -27.83 28.89
C GLY A 356 -1.77 -27.47 28.56
N GLY A 357 -1.21 -28.13 27.55
CA GLY A 357 0.16 -27.90 27.07
C GLY A 357 0.19 -27.44 25.61
N GLY A 358 1.10 -26.52 25.30
CA GLY A 358 1.48 -26.19 23.92
C GLY A 358 2.43 -27.22 23.31
N SER A 359 2.37 -27.38 21.99
CA SER A 359 3.26 -28.22 21.21
C SER A 359 3.51 -27.66 19.81
N GLY A 360 4.64 -28.03 19.21
CA GLY A 360 5.05 -27.65 17.87
C GLY A 360 5.59 -26.23 17.73
N GLY A 361 5.46 -25.39 18.77
CA GLY A 361 5.91 -24.00 18.81
C GLY A 361 7.41 -23.83 19.07
N THR A 362 7.95 -22.66 18.68
CA THR A 362 9.25 -22.20 19.19
C THR A 362 9.14 -21.73 20.64
N ILE A 363 7.93 -21.32 21.04
CA ILE A 363 7.54 -21.09 22.43
C ILE A 363 6.38 -22.04 22.71
N ASN A 364 6.49 -22.85 23.76
CA ASN A 364 5.42 -23.70 24.28
C ASN A 364 5.24 -23.40 25.77
N GLY A 365 4.01 -23.20 26.19
CA GLY A 365 3.62 -22.89 27.55
C GLY A 365 2.51 -23.80 28.04
N VAL A 366 2.44 -23.94 29.35
CA VAL A 366 1.38 -24.68 30.04
C VAL A 366 0.35 -23.70 30.59
N GLY A 367 -0.93 -24.09 30.54
CA GLY A 367 -1.99 -23.35 31.21
C GLY A 367 -1.84 -23.43 32.72
N GLY A 368 -2.32 -22.41 33.44
CA GLY A 368 -2.42 -22.46 34.89
C GLY A 368 -3.29 -23.62 35.35
N MET A 369 -2.92 -24.23 36.47
CA MET A 369 -3.71 -25.27 37.10
C MET A 369 -4.97 -24.69 37.75
N GLY A 370 -6.09 -25.38 37.61
CA GLY A 370 -7.26 -25.15 38.44
C GLY A 370 -6.92 -25.51 39.88
N GLN A 371 -7.30 -24.66 40.83
CA GLN A 371 -6.97 -24.83 42.25
C GLN A 371 -7.92 -25.82 42.93
N SER A 372 -7.46 -26.40 44.03
CA SER A 372 -8.28 -27.26 44.87
C SER A 372 -9.39 -26.45 45.57
N ALA A 373 -10.53 -27.09 45.78
CA ALA A 373 -11.56 -26.62 46.71
C ALA A 373 -11.16 -26.90 48.16
N PHE A 374 -11.64 -26.07 49.07
CA PHE A 374 -11.45 -26.19 50.51
C PHE A 374 -12.78 -26.49 51.22
N TYR A 375 -12.81 -27.59 51.96
CA TYR A 375 -13.98 -28.06 52.71
C TYR A 375 -13.88 -27.58 54.14
N ALA A 376 -14.91 -26.87 54.58
CA ALA A 376 -15.12 -26.42 55.94
C ALA A 376 -16.63 -26.18 56.11
N LEU A 377 -17.07 -25.78 57.30
CA LEU A 377 -18.47 -25.38 57.54
C LEU A 377 -19.00 -24.38 56.50
N VAL A 378 -18.12 -23.47 56.07
CA VAL A 378 -18.32 -22.61 54.89
C VAL A 378 -17.30 -23.03 53.82
N PRO A 379 -17.70 -23.89 52.86
CA PRO A 379 -16.79 -24.39 51.83
C PRO A 379 -16.50 -23.32 50.78
N VAL A 380 -15.28 -23.39 50.23
CA VAL A 380 -14.80 -22.53 49.15
C VAL A 380 -14.40 -23.40 47.97
N SER A 381 -14.96 -23.12 46.81
CA SER A 381 -14.63 -23.84 45.57
C SER A 381 -13.21 -23.55 45.09
N GLY A 382 -12.71 -24.38 44.18
CA GLY A 382 -11.44 -24.15 43.51
C GLY A 382 -11.52 -22.98 42.53
N LYS A 383 -10.52 -22.08 42.55
CA LYS A 383 -10.31 -21.05 41.52
C LYS A 383 -9.95 -21.72 40.18
N GLY A 384 -10.46 -21.21 39.07
CA GLY A 384 -10.03 -21.63 37.74
C GLY A 384 -8.57 -21.26 37.44
N GLY A 385 -7.93 -22.03 36.55
CA GLY A 385 -6.57 -21.75 36.09
C GLY A 385 -6.51 -20.51 35.19
N GLY A 386 -5.45 -19.70 35.36
CA GLY A 386 -5.17 -18.55 34.49
C GLY A 386 -4.52 -18.94 33.17
N SER A 387 -4.88 -18.23 32.10
CA SER A 387 -4.20 -18.32 30.80
C SER A 387 -3.24 -17.14 30.64
N MET A 388 -2.47 -17.14 29.56
CA MET A 388 -1.63 -15.99 29.18
C MET A 388 -2.42 -14.68 28.95
N TYR A 389 -3.74 -14.77 28.74
CA TYR A 389 -4.62 -13.63 28.47
C TYR A 389 -5.38 -13.14 29.71
N GLY A 390 -5.19 -13.78 30.85
CA GLY A 390 -5.76 -13.34 32.11
C GLY A 390 -6.02 -14.46 33.09
N GLU A 391 -6.49 -14.05 34.26
CA GLU A 391 -6.79 -14.95 35.37
C GLU A 391 -7.96 -15.90 35.06
N GLY A 392 -7.96 -17.04 35.74
CA GLY A 392 -9.12 -17.94 35.77
C GLY A 392 -10.23 -17.40 36.67
N ALA A 393 -11.41 -18.01 36.56
CA ALA A 393 -12.56 -17.54 37.30
C ALA A 393 -12.34 -17.63 38.82
N PHE A 394 -12.79 -16.62 39.55
CA PHE A 394 -12.66 -16.54 41.01
C PHE A 394 -13.48 -17.63 41.71
N PRO A 395 -13.01 -18.12 42.87
CA PRO A 395 -13.74 -19.12 43.63
C PRO A 395 -15.02 -18.50 44.22
N VAL A 396 -16.04 -19.33 44.38
CA VAL A 396 -17.27 -19.04 45.11
C VAL A 396 -17.31 -19.77 46.45
N SER A 397 -18.10 -19.27 47.39
CA SER A 397 -18.36 -19.86 48.70
C SER A 397 -19.86 -19.93 48.98
N ASN A 398 -20.24 -20.58 50.08
CA ASN A 398 -21.64 -20.81 50.44
C ASN A 398 -22.41 -21.59 49.36
N ASN A 399 -23.73 -21.46 49.29
CA ASN A 399 -24.56 -22.07 48.24
C ASN A 399 -24.47 -21.23 46.96
N SER A 400 -23.55 -21.59 46.08
CA SER A 400 -23.34 -20.90 44.81
C SER A 400 -22.92 -21.85 43.69
N GLY A 401 -23.44 -21.60 42.50
CA GLY A 401 -22.81 -22.08 41.26
C GLY A 401 -21.43 -21.45 41.06
N GLY A 402 -20.55 -22.13 40.34
CA GLY A 402 -19.22 -21.61 40.01
C GLY A 402 -19.27 -20.44 39.03
N SER A 403 -18.24 -19.61 39.06
CA SER A 403 -18.05 -18.49 38.14
C SER A 403 -17.46 -18.97 36.83
N SER A 404 -18.06 -18.58 35.71
CA SER A 404 -17.50 -18.88 34.38
C SER A 404 -16.31 -17.99 34.06
N ALA A 405 -15.34 -18.52 33.32
CA ALA A 405 -14.18 -17.76 32.88
C ALA A 405 -14.54 -16.77 31.77
N THR A 406 -13.87 -15.62 31.76
CA THR A 406 -14.08 -14.54 30.77
C THR A 406 -12.86 -14.36 29.86
N SER A 407 -11.65 -14.58 30.36
CA SER A 407 -10.42 -14.55 29.56
C SER A 407 -10.29 -15.81 28.70
N TYR A 408 -9.94 -15.66 27.43
CA TYR A 408 -9.73 -16.80 26.52
C TYR A 408 -8.80 -17.85 27.13
N GLY A 409 -9.16 -19.12 26.95
CA GLY A 409 -8.44 -20.28 27.46
C GLY A 409 -8.41 -20.42 28.97
N ALA A 410 -9.00 -19.51 29.76
CA ALA A 410 -8.98 -19.59 31.21
C ALA A 410 -10.02 -20.61 31.74
N GLY A 411 -9.70 -21.25 32.86
CA GLY A 411 -10.56 -22.27 33.49
C GLY A 411 -11.68 -21.66 34.34
N GLY A 412 -12.81 -22.37 34.44
CA GLY A 412 -13.91 -22.00 35.32
C GLY A 412 -13.69 -22.42 36.78
N SER A 413 -14.36 -21.76 37.73
CA SER A 413 -14.28 -22.15 39.15
C SER A 413 -15.28 -23.24 39.51
N GLY A 414 -15.04 -23.96 40.60
CA GLY A 414 -15.98 -24.99 41.06
C GLY A 414 -17.27 -24.41 41.64
N GLY A 415 -18.29 -25.24 41.79
CA GLY A 415 -19.49 -24.93 42.60
C GLY A 415 -19.22 -25.12 44.09
N SER A 416 -20.06 -24.53 44.94
CA SER A 416 -19.99 -24.68 46.39
C SER A 416 -21.38 -24.82 47.00
N LEU A 417 -21.53 -25.68 48.01
CA LEU A 417 -22.77 -25.91 48.76
C LEU A 417 -22.46 -26.17 50.24
N THR A 418 -23.12 -25.42 51.12
CA THR A 418 -23.20 -25.63 52.57
C THR A 418 -24.15 -26.78 52.92
N GLN A 419 -24.46 -26.97 54.20
CA GLN A 419 -25.32 -28.05 54.68
C GLN A 419 -26.77 -27.96 54.20
N ASN A 420 -27.41 -29.12 54.05
CA ASN A 420 -28.82 -29.26 53.67
C ASN A 420 -29.19 -28.64 52.31
N ALA A 421 -28.26 -28.64 51.35
CA ALA A 421 -28.55 -28.20 49.99
C ALA A 421 -29.13 -29.35 49.15
N ALA A 422 -30.46 -29.32 48.96
CA ALA A 422 -31.20 -30.38 48.27
C ALA A 422 -30.91 -30.46 46.76
N SER A 423 -30.39 -29.41 46.14
CA SER A 423 -30.05 -29.37 44.71
C SER A 423 -28.54 -29.23 44.50
N PRO A 424 -27.94 -29.99 43.56
CA PRO A 424 -26.53 -29.82 43.23
C PRO A 424 -26.28 -28.45 42.57
N ALA A 425 -25.05 -27.95 42.70
CA ALA A 425 -24.63 -26.70 42.04
C ALA A 425 -23.71 -27.01 40.87
N ALA A 426 -23.86 -26.23 39.78
CA ALA A 426 -22.95 -26.24 38.65
C ALA A 426 -21.60 -25.61 39.01
N GLY A 427 -20.53 -26.04 38.36
CA GLY A 427 -19.31 -25.23 38.28
C GLY A 427 -19.48 -24.10 37.27
N GLY A 428 -18.41 -23.33 37.08
CA GLY A 428 -18.33 -22.34 36.02
C GLY A 428 -17.74 -22.91 34.74
N ASN A 429 -18.24 -22.48 33.58
CA ASN A 429 -17.68 -22.91 32.30
C ASN A 429 -16.28 -22.32 32.10
N GLY A 430 -15.40 -23.08 31.44
CA GLY A 430 -14.14 -22.57 30.93
C GLY A 430 -14.37 -21.69 29.69
N ALA A 431 -13.41 -20.82 29.39
CA ALA A 431 -13.47 -19.97 28.20
C ALA A 431 -12.93 -20.69 26.96
N GLY A 432 -13.43 -20.30 25.78
CA GLY A 432 -12.93 -20.81 24.50
C GLY A 432 -11.46 -20.47 24.27
N GLY A 433 -10.77 -21.30 23.49
CA GLY A 433 -9.43 -21.02 23.02
C GLY A 433 -9.41 -19.93 21.95
N LEU A 434 -8.23 -19.67 21.39
CA LEU A 434 -8.07 -18.77 20.25
C LEU A 434 -6.88 -19.17 19.38
N VAL A 435 -6.90 -18.76 18.11
CA VAL A 435 -5.74 -18.82 17.22
C VAL A 435 -5.51 -17.45 16.58
N ILE A 436 -4.29 -16.91 16.63
CA ILE A 436 -3.91 -15.67 15.94
C ILE A 436 -2.92 -16.01 14.83
N VAL A 437 -3.17 -15.50 13.63
CA VAL A 437 -2.23 -15.58 12.51
C VAL A 437 -1.86 -14.17 12.08
N ARG A 438 -0.56 -13.87 12.08
CA ARG A 438 0.02 -12.60 11.62
C ARG A 438 0.84 -12.88 10.36
N GLU A 439 0.49 -12.24 9.25
CA GLU A 439 1.14 -12.43 7.95
C GLU A 439 2.19 -11.37 7.69
N TYR A 440 3.30 -11.76 7.08
CA TYR A 440 4.41 -10.86 6.79
C TYR A 440 4.89 -11.01 5.34
N ALA A 441 5.26 -9.88 4.74
CA ALA A 441 5.94 -9.81 3.45
C ALA A 441 7.41 -10.23 3.53
#